data_AF-A0A9Q8YYV8-F1
#
_entry.id   AF-A0A9Q8YYV8-F1
#
_cell.length_a   1.000
_cell.length_b   1.000
_cell.length_c   1.000
_cell.angle_alpha   90.00
_cell.angle_beta   90.00
_cell.angle_gamma   90.00
#
_symmetry.space_group_name_H-M   'P 1'
#
loop_
_entity.id
_entity.type
_entity.pdbx_description
1 polymer ?
#
loop_
_entity_poly.entity_id
_entity_poly.type
_entity_poly.pdbx_seq_one_letter_code
_entity_poly.pdbx_strand_id
1 'polypeptide(L)'
;MITSEVFTLDFVIIRKKLSVIGSGQKIRSGDLPHAVFWVKQGSSLFVEDNKVNVNHVHGLVGESAPAIFSHDGFPQNMSEIVVENSDILIKGRGARGLYFLGGSSEGRCMEGEQLVKLGEFQFKKTTFKVPDGMAIYIDDSRRYPYIVSGALTYFC
;
A
#
# COMPACT_ATOMS: atom_id res chain seq x y z
N MET A 1 -14.41 -7.84 -17.76
CA MET A 1 -13.59 -8.51 -16.73
C MET A 1 -12.20 -7.95 -16.87
N ILE A 2 -11.84 -6.97 -16.03
CA ILE A 2 -10.49 -6.38 -16.04
C ILE A 2 -9.83 -6.87 -14.76
N THR A 3 -8.91 -7.82 -14.89
CA THR A 3 -7.97 -8.22 -13.83
C THR A 3 -6.80 -7.24 -13.87
N SER A 4 -7.03 -5.98 -13.50
CA SER A 4 -5.97 -4.96 -13.49
C SER A 4 -5.29 -4.98 -12.13
N GLU A 5 -4.29 -5.84 -11.99
CA GLU A 5 -3.17 -5.56 -11.08
C GLU A 5 -2.39 -4.40 -11.72
N VAL A 6 -2.30 -3.26 -11.04
CA VAL A 6 -1.45 -2.16 -11.51
C VAL A 6 -0.12 -2.25 -10.77
N PHE A 7 0.91 -2.66 -11.51
CA PHE A 7 2.30 -2.66 -11.07
C PHE A 7 2.97 -1.35 -11.48
N THR A 8 3.54 -0.62 -10.54
CA THR A 8 4.26 0.63 -10.82
C THR A 8 5.76 0.44 -10.60
N LEU A 9 6.58 0.86 -11.59
CA LEU A 9 8.04 0.77 -11.53
C LEU A 9 8.73 2.13 -11.31
N ASP A 10 8.07 3.25 -11.64
CA ASP A 10 8.64 4.61 -11.51
C ASP A 10 7.62 5.62 -10.97
N PHE A 11 6.67 6.05 -11.80
CA PHE A 11 5.64 7.02 -11.40
C PHE A 11 4.37 6.80 -12.21
N VAL A 12 3.23 6.61 -11.54
CA VAL A 12 1.94 6.34 -12.21
C VAL A 12 0.86 7.28 -11.72
N ILE A 13 0.19 7.96 -12.66
CA ILE A 13 -0.97 8.81 -12.41
C ILE A 13 -2.22 8.13 -12.98
N ILE A 14 -3.24 7.95 -12.13
CA ILE A 14 -4.55 7.42 -12.50
C ILE A 14 -5.62 8.49 -12.20
N ARG A 15 -5.99 9.27 -13.22
CA ARG A 15 -6.94 10.40 -13.11
C ARG A 15 -8.30 10.20 -13.79
N LYS A 16 -8.49 9.08 -14.48
CA LYS A 16 -9.79 8.78 -15.12
C LYS A 16 -10.70 8.17 -14.07
N LYS A 17 -12.02 8.41 -14.14
CA LYS A 17 -13.04 7.68 -13.38
C LYS A 17 -13.00 6.18 -13.72
N LEU A 18 -12.04 5.46 -13.17
CA LEU A 18 -11.97 4.01 -13.31
C LEU A 18 -12.85 3.40 -12.24
N SER A 19 -13.71 2.48 -12.67
CA SER A 19 -14.37 1.56 -11.78
C SER A 19 -13.63 0.24 -11.83
N VAL A 20 -12.82 -0.02 -10.82
CA VAL A 20 -12.12 -1.30 -10.66
C VAL A 20 -13.02 -2.22 -9.86
N ILE A 21 -13.56 -3.24 -10.52
CA ILE A 21 -14.35 -4.31 -9.90
C ILE A 21 -13.67 -5.64 -10.21
N GLY A 22 -13.20 -6.31 -9.18
CA GLY A 22 -12.43 -7.55 -9.32
C GLY A 22 -12.66 -8.51 -8.16
N SER A 23 -12.59 -9.81 -8.44
CA SER A 23 -12.51 -10.85 -7.42
C SER A 23 -11.23 -11.62 -7.67
N GLY A 24 -10.33 -11.63 -6.69
CA GLY A 24 -9.16 -12.50 -6.70
C GLY A 24 -9.54 -13.94 -6.40
N GLN A 25 -8.68 -14.88 -6.77
CA GLN A 25 -8.71 -16.21 -6.17
C GLN A 25 -8.19 -16.15 -4.74
N LYS A 26 -8.66 -17.05 -3.88
CA LYS A 26 -8.21 -17.14 -2.48
C LYS A 26 -6.70 -17.40 -2.47
N ILE A 27 -5.93 -16.43 -1.98
CA ILE A 27 -4.46 -16.44 -1.98
C ILE A 27 -3.96 -17.72 -1.27
N ARG A 28 -3.14 -18.51 -1.98
CA ARG A 28 -2.35 -19.60 -1.39
C ARG A 28 -1.06 -19.00 -0.82
N SER A 29 -0.61 -19.50 0.32
CA SER A 29 0.64 -19.06 0.95
C SER A 29 1.83 -19.28 -0.01
N GLY A 30 2.54 -18.20 -0.36
CA GLY A 30 3.78 -18.24 -1.15
C GLY A 30 3.77 -17.44 -2.46
N ASP A 31 2.60 -17.05 -2.96
CA ASP A 31 2.49 -16.22 -4.18
C ASP A 31 2.66 -14.72 -3.85
N LEU A 32 3.18 -13.96 -4.83
CA LEU A 32 3.26 -12.50 -4.79
C LEU A 32 1.93 -11.89 -4.29
N PRO A 33 1.94 -10.82 -3.47
CA PRO A 33 0.71 -10.25 -2.93
C PRO A 33 -0.22 -9.81 -4.07
N HIS A 34 -1.30 -10.56 -4.25
CA HIS A 34 -2.37 -10.22 -5.18
C HIS A 34 -3.02 -8.93 -4.67
N ALA A 35 -2.75 -7.80 -5.34
CA ALA A 35 -3.07 -6.46 -4.87
C ALA A 35 -3.75 -5.62 -5.97
N VAL A 36 -4.63 -4.69 -5.58
CA VAL A 36 -5.20 -3.72 -6.54
C VAL A 36 -4.11 -2.81 -7.08
N PHE A 37 -3.32 -2.25 -6.17
CA PHE A 37 -2.18 -1.42 -6.50
C PHE A 37 -0.97 -1.88 -5.72
N TRP A 38 0.15 -2.07 -6.41
CA TRP A 38 1.44 -2.34 -5.79
C TRP A 38 2.45 -1.31 -6.29
N VAL A 39 2.98 -0.55 -5.35
CA VAL A 39 4.03 0.44 -5.57
C VAL A 39 5.37 -0.10 -5.04
N LYS A 40 6.32 -0.21 -5.96
CA LYS A 40 7.69 -0.62 -5.64
C LYS A 40 8.40 0.48 -4.84
N GLN A 41 9.45 0.08 -4.14
CA GLN A 41 10.34 1.01 -3.45
C GLN A 41 10.86 2.12 -4.40
N GLY A 42 10.75 3.37 -3.96
CA GLY A 42 11.23 4.55 -4.70
C GLY A 42 10.28 5.05 -5.79
N SER A 43 9.14 4.39 -5.96
CA SER A 43 8.11 4.77 -6.92
C SER A 43 6.96 5.53 -6.26
N SER A 44 6.22 6.31 -7.03
CA SER A 44 4.98 6.94 -6.55
C SER A 44 3.75 6.57 -7.39
N LEU A 45 2.60 6.51 -6.73
CA LEU A 45 1.28 6.32 -7.33
C LEU A 45 0.33 7.42 -6.88
N PHE A 46 -0.32 8.07 -7.84
CA PHE A 46 -1.37 9.04 -7.58
C PHE A 46 -2.70 8.55 -8.18
N VAL A 47 -3.74 8.43 -7.35
CA VAL A 47 -5.08 7.94 -7.72
C VAL A 47 -6.10 9.02 -7.40
N GLU A 48 -6.87 9.47 -8.39
CA GLU A 48 -7.84 10.56 -8.24
C GLU A 48 -9.16 10.25 -8.95
N ASP A 49 -10.29 10.55 -8.30
CA ASP A 49 -11.65 10.38 -8.82
C ASP A 49 -12.04 8.92 -9.14
N ASN A 50 -11.55 7.95 -8.37
CA ASN A 50 -11.74 6.52 -8.64
C ASN A 50 -12.72 5.83 -7.70
N LYS A 51 -13.36 4.75 -8.21
CA LYS A 51 -14.14 3.82 -7.39
C LYS A 51 -13.55 2.42 -7.49
N VAL A 52 -13.06 1.91 -6.38
CA VAL A 52 -12.42 0.58 -6.29
C VAL A 52 -13.27 -0.29 -5.39
N ASN A 53 -13.71 -1.44 -5.90
CA ASN A 53 -14.46 -2.42 -5.12
C ASN A 53 -13.97 -3.82 -5.46
N VAL A 54 -13.11 -4.37 -4.60
CA VAL A 54 -12.47 -5.66 -4.85
C VAL A 54 -12.73 -6.64 -3.71
N ASN A 55 -12.68 -7.93 -4.03
CA ASN A 55 -12.91 -9.02 -3.08
C ASN A 55 -11.80 -10.08 -3.15
N HIS A 56 -11.32 -10.55 -2.01
CA HIS A 56 -10.23 -11.52 -1.85
C HIS A 56 -8.89 -11.06 -2.47
N VAL A 57 -8.64 -9.75 -2.46
CA VAL A 57 -7.42 -9.10 -2.97
C VAL A 57 -6.89 -8.15 -1.88
N HIS A 58 -5.58 -7.95 -1.81
CA HIS A 58 -5.02 -6.85 -1.02
C HIS A 58 -5.34 -5.50 -1.70
N GLY A 59 -5.48 -4.43 -0.91
CA GLY A 59 -5.82 -3.11 -1.41
C GLY A 59 -4.62 -2.41 -2.04
N LEU A 60 -3.88 -1.68 -1.20
CA LEU A 60 -2.73 -0.87 -1.55
C LEU A 60 -1.48 -1.47 -0.91
N VAL A 61 -0.55 -1.97 -1.72
CA VAL A 61 0.75 -2.48 -1.28
C VAL A 61 1.82 -1.45 -1.56
N GLY A 62 2.59 -1.07 -0.54
CA GLY A 62 3.77 -0.22 -0.67
C GLY A 62 4.99 -0.98 -0.19
N GLU A 63 6.02 -1.07 -1.03
CA GLU A 63 7.32 -1.61 -0.65
C GLU A 63 8.13 -0.58 0.14
N SER A 64 8.64 -1.04 1.26
CA SER A 64 9.40 -0.20 2.17
C SER A 64 10.84 -0.02 1.76
N ALA A 65 11.39 1.16 2.05
CA ALA A 65 12.82 1.42 1.91
C ALA A 65 13.65 0.42 2.75
N PRO A 66 14.85 0.02 2.29
CA PRO A 66 15.75 -0.80 3.08
C PRO A 66 16.13 -0.06 4.36
N ALA A 67 16.44 -0.81 5.42
CA ALA A 67 17.07 -0.24 6.59
C ALA A 67 18.44 0.34 6.18
N ILE A 68 18.73 1.58 6.57
CA ILE A 68 20.00 2.24 6.27
C ILE A 68 20.65 2.63 7.58
N PHE A 69 21.94 2.35 7.73
CA PHE A 69 22.80 3.05 8.67
C PHE A 69 23.13 4.44 8.09
N SER A 70 22.19 5.38 8.08
CA SER A 70 22.49 6.69 7.50
C SER A 70 23.08 7.62 8.56
N HIS A 71 24.40 7.76 8.55
CA HIS A 71 25.07 8.94 9.13
C HIS A 71 24.96 10.16 8.19
N ASP A 72 24.71 9.89 6.91
CA ASP A 72 24.58 10.89 5.85
C ASP A 72 23.12 10.94 5.40
N GLY A 73 22.45 12.08 5.58
CA GLY A 73 21.00 12.28 5.39
C GLY A 73 20.48 12.15 3.95
N PHE A 74 20.75 11.03 3.28
CA PHE A 74 20.21 10.72 1.96
C PHE A 74 18.68 10.55 2.00
N PRO A 75 17.97 11.01 0.95
CA PRO A 75 16.53 10.84 0.84
C PRO A 75 16.20 9.35 0.84
N GLN A 76 15.37 8.96 1.81
CA GLN A 76 14.89 7.60 1.96
C GLN A 76 14.09 7.24 0.71
N ASN A 77 14.55 6.24 -0.03
CA ASN A 77 13.94 5.75 -1.26
C ASN A 77 12.63 5.00 -0.93
N MET A 78 11.59 5.74 -0.56
CA MET A 78 10.28 5.23 -0.12
C MET A 78 9.30 5.12 -1.27
N SER A 79 8.35 4.19 -1.17
CA SER A 79 7.13 4.22 -1.98
C SER A 79 6.17 5.31 -1.49
N GLU A 80 5.55 6.06 -2.40
CA GLU A 80 4.52 7.05 -2.06
C GLU A 80 3.20 6.73 -2.77
N ILE A 81 2.10 6.71 -2.02
CA ILE A 81 0.75 6.46 -2.54
C ILE A 81 -0.15 7.60 -2.08
N VAL A 82 -0.70 8.35 -3.04
CA VAL A 82 -1.63 9.44 -2.79
C VAL A 82 -2.96 9.11 -3.43
N VAL A 83 -4.03 9.15 -2.63
CA VAL A 83 -5.40 8.88 -3.09
C VAL A 83 -6.33 10.06 -2.77
N GLU A 84 -6.84 10.70 -3.81
CA GLU A 84 -7.74 11.84 -3.72
C GLU A 84 -9.15 11.52 -4.26
N ASN A 85 -10.16 12.08 -3.61
CA ASN A 85 -11.56 12.07 -4.06
C ASN A 85 -12.08 10.69 -4.53
N SER A 86 -11.71 9.63 -3.84
CA SER A 86 -11.98 8.25 -4.25
C SER A 86 -12.81 7.46 -3.23
N ASP A 87 -13.47 6.40 -3.67
CA ASP A 87 -14.20 5.44 -2.82
C ASP A 87 -13.60 4.04 -3.01
N ILE A 88 -12.92 3.54 -1.98
CA ILE A 88 -12.19 2.28 -1.99
C ILE A 88 -12.79 1.32 -0.98
N LEU A 89 -13.21 0.15 -1.47
CA LEU A 89 -13.79 -0.94 -0.70
C LEU A 89 -13.02 -2.24 -0.98
N ILE A 90 -12.35 -2.76 0.03
CA ILE A 90 -11.59 -4.02 -0.04
C ILE A 90 -12.28 -5.06 0.84
N LYS A 91 -12.69 -6.19 0.26
CA LYS A 91 -13.42 -7.25 0.96
C LYS A 91 -12.68 -8.57 0.94
N GLY A 92 -13.09 -9.47 1.83
CA GLY A 92 -12.66 -10.86 1.84
C GLY A 92 -11.78 -11.21 3.04
N ARG A 93 -12.00 -12.41 3.58
CA ARG A 93 -11.25 -12.91 4.74
C ARG A 93 -9.77 -13.05 4.38
N GLY A 94 -8.91 -12.39 5.16
CA GLY A 94 -7.46 -12.37 4.92
C GLY A 94 -7.00 -11.29 3.94
N ALA A 95 -7.91 -10.49 3.38
CA ALA A 95 -7.55 -9.28 2.64
C ALA A 95 -6.85 -8.28 3.57
N ARG A 96 -5.92 -7.51 3.00
CA ARG A 96 -5.14 -6.48 3.69
C ARG A 96 -5.37 -5.17 2.96
N GLY A 97 -5.83 -4.15 3.66
CA GLY A 97 -6.14 -2.85 3.09
C GLY A 97 -4.87 -2.12 2.67
N LEU A 98 -4.16 -1.57 3.64
CA LEU A 98 -2.81 -1.05 3.49
C LEU A 98 -1.84 -2.16 3.86
N TYR A 99 -1.00 -2.56 2.93
CA TYR A 99 0.03 -3.56 3.17
C TYR A 99 1.40 -2.90 2.97
N PHE A 100 2.09 -2.69 4.08
CA PHE A 100 3.48 -2.28 4.10
C PHE A 100 4.36 -3.53 3.99
N LEU A 101 4.93 -3.74 2.81
CA LEU A 101 5.76 -4.89 2.51
C LEU A 101 7.23 -4.58 2.82
N GLY A 102 7.80 -5.31 3.78
CA GLY A 102 9.22 -5.22 4.11
C GLY A 102 10.10 -5.67 2.95
N GLY A 103 11.23 -4.99 2.73
CA GLY A 103 12.20 -5.36 1.70
C GLY A 103 12.88 -6.71 1.98
N SER A 104 13.12 -7.51 0.93
CA SER A 104 13.76 -8.84 1.02
C SER A 104 15.25 -8.82 1.40
N SER A 105 15.84 -7.65 1.61
CA SER A 105 17.27 -7.49 1.95
C SER A 105 17.59 -7.67 3.44
N GLU A 106 16.71 -8.26 4.25
CA GLU A 106 16.91 -8.48 5.69
C GLU A 106 17.88 -9.62 6.00
N GLY A 107 19.12 -9.47 5.54
CA GLY A 107 20.27 -10.02 6.25
C GLY A 107 20.55 -9.16 7.47
N ARG A 108 20.09 -9.60 8.66
CA ARG A 108 20.51 -9.14 10.00
C ARG A 108 20.74 -7.63 10.15
N CYS A 109 19.66 -6.92 10.46
CA CYS A 109 19.71 -5.57 11.03
C CYS A 109 20.65 -5.54 12.25
N MET A 110 21.68 -4.68 12.29
CA MET A 110 22.58 -4.52 13.44
C MET A 110 22.06 -3.47 14.43
N GLU A 111 22.44 -3.61 15.69
CA GLU A 111 22.14 -2.63 16.73
C GLU A 111 22.67 -1.24 16.33
N GLY A 112 21.80 -0.24 16.30
CA GLY A 112 22.12 1.14 15.84
C GLY A 112 21.54 1.53 14.47
N GLU A 113 20.87 0.63 13.75
CA GLU A 113 20.11 0.98 12.54
C GLU A 113 18.91 1.88 12.87
N GLN A 114 18.69 2.92 12.05
CA GLN A 114 17.55 3.81 12.20
C GLN A 114 16.28 3.15 11.67
N LEU A 115 15.18 3.23 12.42
CA LEU A 115 13.86 2.82 11.94
C LEU A 115 13.49 3.70 10.74
N VAL A 116 13.46 3.12 9.55
CA VAL A 116 13.13 3.83 8.30
C VAL A 116 11.61 3.83 8.11
N LYS A 117 11.06 4.91 7.55
CA LYS A 117 9.64 4.99 7.21
C LYS A 117 9.30 3.91 6.15
N LEU A 118 8.18 3.22 6.34
CA LEU A 118 7.73 2.09 5.51
C LEU A 118 7.22 2.47 4.10
N GLY A 119 7.22 3.76 3.75
CA GLY A 119 6.42 4.30 2.65
C GLY A 119 5.31 5.20 3.18
N GLU A 120 4.80 6.06 2.32
CA GLU A 120 3.83 7.08 2.66
C GLU A 120 2.49 6.82 1.97
N PHE A 121 1.41 6.80 2.77
CA PHE A 121 0.04 6.73 2.26
C PHE A 121 -0.70 8.01 2.63
N GLN A 122 -1.14 8.75 1.62
CA GLN A 122 -1.93 9.97 1.80
C GLN A 122 -3.34 9.78 1.28
N PHE A 123 -4.33 10.16 2.08
CA PHE A 123 -5.74 10.13 1.71
C PHE A 123 -6.37 11.52 1.85
N LYS A 124 -7.09 11.98 0.82
CA LYS A 124 -7.75 13.29 0.85
C LYS A 124 -9.12 13.21 0.22
N LYS A 125 -10.16 13.53 1.00
CA LYS A 125 -11.56 13.36 0.60
C LYS A 125 -11.84 11.94 0.06
N THR A 126 -11.18 10.95 0.63
CA THR A 126 -11.25 9.55 0.19
C THR A 126 -11.92 8.71 1.26
N THR A 127 -12.85 7.86 0.85
CA THR A 127 -13.43 6.82 1.71
C THR A 127 -12.66 5.53 1.49
N PHE A 128 -12.11 4.95 2.56
CA PHE A 128 -11.37 3.69 2.50
C PHE A 128 -11.96 2.70 3.51
N LYS A 129 -12.42 1.53 3.04
CA LYS A 129 -13.15 0.55 3.85
C LYS A 129 -12.62 -0.86 3.64
N VAL A 130 -12.42 -1.58 4.76
CA VAL A 130 -11.99 -2.99 4.78
C VAL A 130 -12.83 -3.79 5.79
N PRO A 131 -14.13 -4.03 5.51
CA PRO A 131 -15.07 -4.53 6.52
C PRO A 131 -14.78 -5.95 7.04
N ASP A 132 -14.25 -6.83 6.18
CA ASP A 132 -14.08 -8.28 6.50
C ASP A 132 -12.60 -8.72 6.50
N GLY A 133 -11.67 -7.76 6.51
CA GLY A 133 -10.23 -7.98 6.40
C GLY A 133 -9.45 -7.17 7.43
N MET A 134 -8.14 -7.04 7.20
CA MET A 134 -7.28 -6.21 8.03
C MET A 134 -7.03 -4.86 7.36
N ALA A 135 -7.43 -3.76 7.98
CA ALA A 135 -7.28 -2.43 7.40
C ALA A 135 -5.82 -2.03 7.16
N ILE A 136 -4.92 -2.36 8.11
CA ILE A 136 -3.49 -2.06 8.06
C ILE A 136 -2.72 -3.32 8.45
N TYR A 137 -1.83 -3.79 7.56
CA TYR A 137 -0.91 -4.90 7.81
C TYR A 137 0.52 -4.47 7.52
N ILE A 138 1.43 -4.86 8.41
CA ILE A 138 2.86 -4.59 8.30
C ILE A 138 3.58 -5.92 8.46
N ASP A 139 4.42 -6.30 7.49
CA ASP A 139 5.14 -7.58 7.54
C ASP A 139 6.36 -7.55 8.46
N ASP A 140 7.03 -6.40 8.56
CA ASP A 140 8.19 -6.22 9.43
C ASP A 140 7.82 -5.38 10.65
N SER A 141 7.71 -6.03 11.80
CA SER A 141 7.32 -5.42 13.09
C SER A 141 8.30 -4.36 13.61
N ARG A 142 9.46 -4.20 12.97
CA ARG A 142 10.52 -3.26 13.35
C ARG A 142 10.50 -1.96 12.55
N ARG A 143 9.45 -1.70 11.77
CA ARG A 143 9.30 -0.47 11.00
C ARG A 143 7.93 0.16 11.27
N TYR A 144 7.79 1.46 11.02
CA TYR A 144 6.54 2.18 11.34
C TYR A 144 5.85 2.74 10.09
N PRO A 145 4.51 2.66 10.02
CA PRO A 145 3.75 3.17 8.89
C PRO A 145 3.67 4.69 8.99
N TYR A 146 3.73 5.38 7.84
CA TYR A 146 3.45 6.81 7.77
C TYR A 146 2.17 7.03 6.96
N ILE A 147 1.10 7.44 7.65
CA ILE A 147 -0.23 7.63 7.07
C ILE A 147 -0.65 9.07 7.34
N VAL A 148 -0.95 9.81 6.28
CA VAL A 148 -1.46 11.18 6.37
C VAL A 148 -2.88 11.20 5.83
N SER A 149 -3.75 11.96 6.49
CA SER A 149 -5.12 12.13 6.00
C SER A 149 -5.66 13.54 6.21
N GLY A 150 -6.33 14.06 5.16
CA GLY A 150 -7.19 15.23 5.24
C GLY A 150 -8.66 14.83 5.37
N ALA A 151 -9.22 15.02 6.57
CA ALA A 151 -10.61 14.74 6.98
C ALA A 151 -11.08 13.29 6.73
N LEU A 152 -10.92 12.42 7.73
CA LEU A 152 -11.48 11.06 7.74
C LEU A 152 -12.79 11.00 8.54
N THR A 153 -13.78 10.32 8.00
CA THR A 153 -14.86 9.71 8.78
C THR A 153 -14.60 8.21 8.81
N TYR A 154 -14.10 7.70 9.94
CA TYR A 154 -14.01 6.27 10.19
C TYR A 154 -15.37 5.76 10.66
N PHE A 155 -15.87 4.68 10.06
CA PHE A 155 -16.89 3.84 10.67
C PHE A 155 -16.24 2.48 10.89
N CYS A 156 -16.02 2.14 12.17
CA CYS A 156 -15.68 0.78 12.60
C CYS A 156 -16.87 -0.15 12.37
#